data_AF-G8NQW0-F1
#
_entry.id   AF-G8NQW0-F1
#
_cell.length_a   1.000
_cell.length_b   1.000
_cell.length_c   1.000
_cell.angle_alpha   90.00
_cell.angle_beta   90.00
_cell.angle_gamma   90.00
#
_symmetry.space_group_name_H-M   'P 1'
#
loop_
_entity.id
_entity.type
_entity.pdbx_description
1 polymer ?
#
loop_
_entity_poly.entity_id
_entity_poly.type
_entity_poly.pdbx_seq_one_letter_code
_entity_poly.pdbx_strand_id
1 'polypeptide(L)'
;MKTAKERMHERMRTPRVMTSISLRIPESVIESLKEIAPSLGFSGYQGLIKAYISQGLREDLERLEGSQVQALTESLRKQGVADEKISAAIIEAGLKTA
;
A
#
# COMPACT_ATOMS: atom_id res chain seq x y z
N MET A 1 -10.77 9.10 1.01
CA MET A 1 -9.68 8.10 1.15
C MET A 1 -8.64 8.66 2.11
N LYS A 2 -8.04 7.85 2.98
CA LYS A 2 -6.92 8.30 3.83
C LYS A 2 -5.70 8.57 2.96
N THR A 3 -4.96 9.63 3.24
CA THR A 3 -3.68 9.99 2.62
C THR A 3 -2.57 9.02 3.01
N ALA A 4 -1.48 8.96 2.24
CA ALA A 4 -0.31 8.14 2.54
C ALA A 4 0.23 8.40 3.96
N LYS A 5 0.29 9.67 4.36
CA LYS A 5 0.74 10.11 5.70
C LYS A 5 -0.16 9.58 6.82
N GLU A 6 -1.48 9.62 6.66
CA GLU A 6 -2.42 9.08 7.65
C GLU A 6 -2.31 7.56 7.78
N ARG A 7 -2.15 6.85 6.65
CA ARG A 7 -1.92 5.40 6.66
C ARG A 7 -0.60 5.03 7.33
N MET A 8 0.45 5.83 7.15
CA MET A 8 1.72 5.64 7.86
C MET A 8 1.57 5.80 9.37
N HIS A 9 0.89 6.86 9.82
CA HIS A 9 0.64 7.09 11.25
C HIS A 9 -0.19 5.98 11.89
N GLU A 10 -1.22 5.47 11.20
CA GLU A 10 -2.00 4.33 11.68
C GLU A 10 -1.17 3.05 11.80
N ARG A 11 -0.25 2.80 10.86
CA ARG A 11 0.67 1.65 10.92
C ARG A 11 1.65 1.75 12.10
N MET A 12 1.96 2.95 12.57
CA MET A 12 2.87 3.18 13.70
C MET A 12 2.18 3.20 15.07
N ARG A 13 0.83 3.22 15.12
CA ARG A 13 0.09 3.17 16.39
C ARG A 13 0.32 1.83 17.11
N THR A 14 0.54 1.91 18.42
CA THR A 14 0.64 0.75 19.33
C THR A 14 -0.23 1.03 20.56
N PRO A 15 -1.14 0.12 20.97
CA PRO A 15 -1.48 -1.15 20.34
C PRO A 15 -2.28 -0.96 19.03
N ARG A 16 -2.11 -1.89 18.09
CA ARG A 16 -2.90 -1.90 16.85
C ARG A 16 -4.22 -2.62 17.09
N VAL A 17 -5.32 -2.04 16.61
CA VAL A 17 -6.61 -2.73 16.58
C VAL A 17 -6.55 -3.80 15.50
N MET A 18 -6.78 -5.05 15.89
CA MET A 18 -6.82 -6.21 14.99
C MET A 18 -8.26 -6.67 14.82
N THR A 19 -8.62 -7.08 13.60
CA THR A 19 -9.93 -7.66 13.29
C THR A 19 -9.74 -9.10 12.81
N SER A 20 -10.43 -10.04 13.45
CA SER A 20 -10.44 -11.43 13.00
C SER A 20 -11.30 -11.56 11.75
N ILE A 21 -10.76 -12.20 10.72
CA ILE A 21 -11.46 -12.51 9.47
C ILE A 21 -11.47 -14.03 9.26
N SER A 22 -12.54 -14.54 8.64
CA SER A 22 -12.63 -15.93 8.18
C SER A 22 -12.53 -15.96 6.66
N LEU A 23 -11.60 -16.74 6.12
CA LEU A 23 -11.36 -16.90 4.69
C LEU A 23 -11.26 -18.38 4.35
N ARG A 24 -11.89 -18.80 3.25
CA ARG A 24 -11.71 -20.13 2.68
C ARG A 24 -10.58 -20.10 1.66
N ILE A 25 -9.63 -21.00 1.79
CA ILE A 25 -8.47 -21.15 0.91
C ILE A 25 -8.38 -22.64 0.53
N PRO A 26 -8.05 -22.99 -0.72
CA PRO A 26 -7.80 -24.37 -1.10
C PRO A 26 -6.73 -25.03 -0.21
N GLU A 27 -6.95 -26.29 0.15
CA GLU A 27 -6.01 -27.04 1.00
C GLU A 27 -4.60 -27.10 0.39
N SER A 28 -4.50 -27.33 -0.92
CA SER A 28 -3.22 -27.34 -1.64
C SER A 28 -2.41 -26.04 -1.49
N VAL A 29 -3.09 -24.90 -1.42
CA VAL A 29 -2.44 -23.61 -1.19
C VAL A 29 -1.94 -23.49 0.25
N ILE A 30 -2.71 -23.98 1.23
CA ILE A 30 -2.26 -24.01 2.64
C ILE A 30 -1.04 -24.90 2.79
N GLU A 31 -1.00 -26.07 2.16
CA GLU A 31 0.16 -26.96 2.21
C GLU A 31 1.39 -26.31 1.57
N SER A 32 1.23 -25.68 0.40
CA SER A 32 2.32 -24.92 -0.24
C SER A 32 2.84 -23.79 0.66
N LEU A 33 1.95 -23.07 1.34
CA LEU A 33 2.34 -21.99 2.26
C LEU A 33 3.07 -22.52 3.50
N LYS A 34 2.69 -23.68 4.02
CA LYS A 34 3.40 -24.33 5.13
C LYS A 34 4.81 -24.75 4.72
N GLU A 35 4.95 -25.30 3.51
CA GLU A 35 6.23 -25.74 2.96
C GLU A 35 7.23 -24.58 2.83
N ILE A 36 6.81 -23.45 2.25
CA ILE A 36 7.72 -22.34 1.94
C ILE A 36 7.93 -21.36 3.10
N ALA A 37 7.04 -21.32 4.09
CA ALA A 37 7.12 -20.34 5.18
C ALA A 37 8.45 -20.37 5.95
N PRO A 38 8.98 -21.54 6.37
CA PRO A 38 10.27 -21.61 7.07
C PRO A 38 11.43 -21.11 6.21
N SER A 39 11.46 -21.49 4.93
CA SER A 39 12.49 -21.05 3.97
C SER A 39 12.48 -19.54 3.74
N LEU A 40 11.33 -18.90 3.91
CA LEU A 40 11.16 -17.45 3.83
C LEU A 40 11.32 -16.75 5.20
N GLY A 41 11.73 -17.47 6.25
CA GLY A 41 11.99 -16.90 7.58
C GLY A 41 10.74 -16.69 8.45
N PHE A 42 9.60 -17.27 8.09
CA PHE A 42 8.39 -17.21 8.89
C PHE A 42 8.24 -18.46 9.76
N SER A 43 7.80 -18.27 11.00
CA SER A 43 7.50 -19.37 11.93
C SER A 43 6.27 -20.21 11.52
N GLY A 44 5.45 -19.71 10.60
CA GLY A 44 4.31 -20.44 10.07
C GLY A 44 3.57 -19.70 8.95
N TYR A 45 2.68 -20.42 8.26
CA TYR A 45 1.98 -19.93 7.06
C TYR A 45 1.11 -18.70 7.32
N GLN A 46 0.54 -18.54 8.52
CA GLN A 46 -0.28 -17.36 8.85
C GLN A 46 0.54 -16.05 8.83
N GLY A 47 1.80 -16.11 9.24
CA GLY A 47 2.72 -14.96 9.17
C GLY A 47 3.02 -14.60 7.72
N LEU A 48 3.30 -15.61 6.90
CA LEU A 48 3.55 -15.44 5.47
C LEU A 48 2.34 -14.86 4.73
N ILE A 49 1.12 -15.35 5.00
CA ILE A 49 -0.12 -14.80 4.42
C ILE A 49 -0.24 -13.30 4.71
N LYS A 50 -0.03 -12.89 5.97
CA LYS A 50 -0.11 -11.48 6.36
C LYS A 50 0.93 -10.63 5.61
N ALA A 51 2.13 -11.15 5.41
CA ALA A 51 3.18 -10.47 4.67
C ALA A 51 2.80 -10.28 3.19
N TYR A 52 2.36 -11.34 2.51
CA TYR A 52 1.93 -11.25 1.10
C TYR A 52 0.77 -10.28 0.89
N ILE A 53 -0.25 -10.33 1.75
CA ILE A 53 -1.36 -9.38 1.68
C ILE A 53 -0.86 -7.95 1.90
N SER A 54 0.01 -7.74 2.89
CA SER A 54 0.52 -6.40 3.21
C SER A 54 1.40 -5.82 2.10
N GLN A 55 2.21 -6.67 1.46
CA GLN A 55 3.07 -6.29 0.36
C GLN A 55 2.24 -5.93 -0.88
N GLY A 56 1.41 -6.85 -1.37
CA GLY A 56 0.60 -6.61 -2.57
C GLY A 56 -0.33 -5.41 -2.40
N LEU A 57 -0.94 -5.25 -1.22
CA LEU A 57 -1.75 -4.08 -0.93
C LEU A 57 -0.93 -2.79 -0.93
N ARG A 58 0.32 -2.79 -0.47
CA ARG A 58 1.16 -1.58 -0.51
C ARG A 58 1.49 -1.21 -1.95
N GLU A 59 1.92 -2.18 -2.75
CA GLU A 59 2.28 -1.99 -4.15
C GLU A 59 1.10 -1.43 -4.95
N ASP A 60 -0.09 -2.01 -4.77
CA ASP A 60 -1.30 -1.53 -5.45
C ASP A 60 -1.73 -0.13 -4.98
N LEU A 61 -1.66 0.15 -3.68
CA LEU A 61 -2.00 1.49 -3.17
C LEU A 61 -1.01 2.55 -3.69
N GLU A 62 0.28 2.25 -3.74
CA GLU A 62 1.29 3.15 -4.28
C GLU A 62 1.09 3.38 -5.79
N ARG A 63 0.80 2.32 -6.54
CA ARG A 63 0.50 2.40 -7.98
C ARG A 63 -0.74 3.25 -8.27
N LEU A 64 -1.82 3.05 -7.52
CA LEU A 64 -3.06 3.80 -7.69
C LEU A 64 -2.89 5.27 -7.27
N GLU A 65 -2.17 5.55 -6.19
CA GLU A 65 -1.87 6.93 -5.78
C GLU A 65 -1.04 7.66 -6.83
N GLY A 66 0.03 7.06 -7.36
CA GLY A 66 0.85 7.65 -8.42
C GLY A 66 0.04 8.01 -9.68
N SER A 67 -0.87 7.12 -10.10
CA SER A 67 -1.73 7.36 -11.26
C SER A 67 -2.70 8.54 -11.08
N GLN A 68 -3.24 8.74 -9.87
CA GLN A 68 -4.14 9.85 -9.58
C GLN A 68 -3.40 11.19 -9.54
N VAL A 69 -2.18 11.20 -8.98
CA VAL A 69 -1.33 12.40 -8.95
C VAL A 69 -0.97 12.81 -10.37
N GLN A 70 -0.56 11.87 -11.23
CA GLN A 70 -0.26 12.15 -12.63
C GLN A 70 -1.45 12.73 -13.40
N ALA A 71 -2.64 12.12 -13.28
CA ALA A 71 -3.86 12.62 -13.92
C ALA A 71 -4.24 14.04 -13.45
N LEU A 72 -4.06 14.34 -12.16
CA LEU A 72 -4.30 15.67 -11.60
C LEU A 72 -3.29 16.70 -12.13
N THR A 73 -2.00 16.35 -12.15
CA THR A 73 -0.92 17.20 -12.70
C THR A 73 -1.18 17.55 -14.16
N GLU A 74 -1.56 16.58 -14.99
CA GLU A 74 -1.90 16.82 -16.39
C GLU A 74 -3.13 17.73 -16.55
N SER A 75 -4.16 17.55 -15.71
CA SER A 75 -5.35 18.41 -15.73
C SER A 75 -5.01 19.86 -15.36
N LEU A 76 -4.17 20.07 -14.33
CA LEU A 76 -3.75 21.40 -13.91
C LEU A 76 -2.89 22.09 -14.97
N ARG A 77 -1.98 21.35 -15.62
CA ARG A 77 -1.19 21.88 -16.74
C ARG A 77 -2.08 22.32 -17.90
N LYS A 78 -3.09 21.52 -18.26
CA LYS A 78 -4.09 21.88 -19.30
C LYS A 78 -4.90 23.12 -18.94
N GLN A 79 -5.08 23.41 -17.65
CA GLN A 79 -5.73 24.62 -17.15
C GLN A 79 -4.79 25.83 -17.07
N GLY A 80 -3.53 25.69 -17.50
CA GLY A 80 -2.56 26.79 -17.53
C GLY A 80 -1.86 27.05 -16.20
N VAL A 81 -1.93 26.11 -15.24
CA VAL A 81 -1.16 26.21 -14.00
C VAL A 81 0.31 25.95 -14.30
N ALA A 82 1.19 26.86 -13.87
CA ALA A 82 2.63 26.74 -14.06
C ALA A 82 3.20 25.50 -13.35
N ASP A 83 4.12 24.80 -14.02
CA ASP A 83 4.73 23.56 -13.52
C ASP A 83 5.45 23.76 -12.17
N GLU A 84 6.00 24.95 -11.92
CA GLU A 84 6.64 25.27 -10.62
C GLU A 84 5.63 25.25 -9.47
N LYS A 85 4.41 25.75 -9.71
CA LYS A 85 3.33 25.77 -8.70
C LYS A 85 2.78 24.38 -8.44
N ILE A 86 2.64 23.58 -9.49
CA ILE A 86 2.22 22.17 -9.36
C ILE A 86 3.26 21.39 -8.56
N SER A 87 4.55 21.56 -8.89
CA SER A 87 5.65 20.91 -8.19
C SER A 87 5.71 21.31 -6.72
N ALA A 88 5.58 22.60 -6.41
CA ALA A 88 5.53 23.10 -5.04
C ALA A 88 4.36 22.48 -4.25
N ALA A 89 3.16 22.42 -4.85
CA ALA A 89 1.98 21.83 -4.22
C ALA A 89 2.12 20.32 -3.96
N ILE A 90 2.75 19.58 -4.86
CA ILE A 90 3.03 18.13 -4.69
C ILE A 90 3.99 17.90 -3.52
N ILE A 91 5.07 18.69 -3.45
CA ILE A 91 6.06 18.63 -2.36
C ILE A 91 5.39 18.95 -1.02
N GLU A 92 4.62 20.03 -0.96
CA GLU A 92 3.91 20.46 0.24
C GLU A 92 2.90 19.40 0.72
N ALA A 93 2.18 18.76 -0.21
CA ALA A 93 1.24 17.69 0.10
C ALA A 93 1.92 16.36 0.48
N GLY A 94 3.23 16.23 0.30
CA GLY A 94 3.98 14.98 0.54
C GLY A 94 3.58 13.85 -0.41
N LEU A 95 3.10 14.18 -1.60
CA LEU A 95 2.73 13.22 -2.64
C LEU A 95 4.00 12.79 -3.39
N LYS A 96 4.15 11.48 -3.63
CA LYS A 96 5.21 10.99 -4.50
C LYS A 96 4.70 10.92 -5.93
N THR A 97 5.33 11.65 -6.84
CA THR A 97 5.22 11.38 -8.27
C THR A 97 6.06 10.13 -8.56
N ALA A 98 5.41 9.06 -8.98
CA ALA A 98 6.08 7.88 -9.50
C ALA A 98 6.84 8.22 -10.80
#